data_AF-A0A939LU83-F1
#
_entry.id   AF-A0A939LU83-F1
#
_cell.length_a   1.000
_cell.length_b   1.000
_cell.length_c   1.000
_cell.angle_alpha   90.00
_cell.angle_beta   90.00
_cell.angle_gamma   90.00
#
_symmetry.space_group_name_H-M   'P 1'
#
loop_
_entity.id
_entity.type
_entity.pdbx_description
1 polymer ?
#
loop_
_entity_poly.entity_id
_entity_poly.type
_entity_poly.pdbx_seq_one_letter_code
_entity_poly.pdbx_strand_id
1 'polypeptide(L)'
;MRALILSDDAGHELSLTPEGGASVREALNAFLEEHGADGRPTVTVEDRESGEGLRLLYGEGGISRFTTVDGETRTEFRVVTNRGDYTTAVMNFARGGFAALRFFGPWWPDVAAFERARMRHEFLWTGMRRKHPRELRRRFDALTRIAGSAPRTDGGFTRYAFGDADGNTVLAWFDARGRGIVVGFDRRNPLGEVGDGAALAELYAGVPDDLLRVVRADAGEGSVRSVPHPDGGAQLLANAIFTFSGPCELPEGLIDRMQREGFYAGDSVQGQLLETVLMPEEFTAEALSEVAGWWSSEEIARGLEAAGPAPIPAPADPAAIEAFCRIWADSGYNDQWGVHYILFEGSDLEDHVEARRRALELAEELGLERVDPPFGAAAGELWIRTDPSIDAELEHWS
;
A
#
# COMPACT_ATOMS: atom_id res chain seq x y z
N MET A 1 18.26 -2.48 33.45
CA MET A 1 18.55 -1.78 32.19
C MET A 1 19.95 -2.19 31.77
N ARG A 2 20.23 -2.36 30.47
CA ARG A 2 21.55 -2.74 29.97
C ARG A 2 22.45 -1.48 29.87
N ALA A 3 23.77 -1.65 29.90
CA ALA A 3 24.68 -0.56 29.59
C ALA A 3 24.72 -0.40 28.06
N LEU A 4 24.34 0.76 27.56
CA LEU A 4 24.22 1.03 26.13
C LEU A 4 25.09 2.19 25.70
N ILE A 5 25.46 2.22 24.43
CA ILE A 5 26.15 3.36 23.82
C ILE A 5 25.34 3.81 22.62
N LEU A 6 24.98 5.09 22.61
CA LEU A 6 24.41 5.77 21.45
C LEU A 6 25.55 6.39 20.66
N SER A 7 25.54 6.25 19.35
CA SER A 7 26.49 6.92 18.47
C SER A 7 25.86 7.34 17.14
N ASP A 8 26.47 8.31 16.46
CA ASP A 8 26.09 8.73 15.10
C ASP A 8 27.23 8.56 14.09
N ASP A 9 26.93 8.84 12.82
CA ASP A 9 27.91 8.75 11.72
C ASP A 9 29.03 9.80 11.81
N ALA A 10 28.83 10.87 12.59
CA ALA A 10 29.83 11.90 12.86
C ALA A 10 30.79 11.50 14.01
N GLY A 11 30.53 10.37 14.68
CA GLY A 11 31.35 9.83 15.75
C GLY A 11 31.06 10.42 17.13
N HIS A 12 29.93 11.12 17.31
CA HIS A 12 29.48 11.52 18.65
C HIS A 12 29.02 10.28 19.40
N GLU A 13 29.33 10.17 20.70
CA GLU A 13 28.93 9.04 21.54
C GLU A 13 28.30 9.49 22.86
N LEU A 14 27.26 8.78 23.30
CA LEU A 14 26.64 8.94 24.62
C LEU A 14 26.49 7.58 25.30
N SER A 15 27.13 7.42 26.46
CA SER A 15 27.02 6.20 27.28
C SER A 15 25.82 6.26 28.22
N LEU A 16 24.95 5.24 28.17
CA LEU A 16 23.82 5.06 29.07
C LEU A 16 24.15 3.96 30.07
N THR A 17 24.23 4.32 31.35
CA THR A 17 24.41 3.36 32.43
C THR A 17 23.08 3.12 33.16
N PRO A 18 22.86 1.92 33.72
CA PRO A 18 21.65 1.62 34.48
C PRO A 18 21.47 2.49 35.73
N GLU A 19 22.55 3.12 36.19
CA GLU A 19 22.60 4.00 37.36
C GLU A 19 22.31 5.48 37.01
N GLY A 20 22.30 5.83 35.72
CA GLY A 20 21.93 7.16 35.24
C GLY A 20 20.44 7.42 35.43
N GLY A 21 20.07 8.54 36.06
CA GLY A 21 18.66 8.85 36.36
C GLY A 21 17.78 9.15 35.14
N ALA A 22 18.36 9.34 33.96
CA ALA A 22 17.62 9.60 32.73
C ALA A 22 17.12 8.29 32.10
N SER A 23 15.88 8.29 31.61
CA SER A 23 15.36 7.16 30.84
C SER A 23 16.03 7.08 29.46
N VAL A 24 16.12 5.87 28.90
CA VAL A 24 16.68 5.64 27.55
C VAL A 24 16.00 6.49 26.49
N ARG A 25 14.69 6.73 26.62
CA ARG A 25 13.93 7.60 25.72
C ARG A 25 14.38 9.06 25.82
N GLU A 26 14.57 9.58 27.03
CA GLU A 26 15.03 10.96 27.23
C GLU A 26 16.44 11.15 26.68
N ALA A 27 17.33 10.18 26.91
CA ALA A 27 18.68 10.24 26.40
C ALA A 27 18.74 10.13 24.87
N LEU A 28 17.92 9.27 24.26
CA LEU A 28 17.78 9.20 22.80
C LEU A 28 17.28 10.53 22.21
N ASN A 29 16.25 11.12 22.82
CA ASN A 29 15.70 12.39 22.36
C ASN A 29 16.72 13.52 22.48
N ALA A 30 17.41 13.63 23.63
CA ALA A 30 18.46 14.63 23.83
C ALA A 30 19.60 14.47 22.82
N PHE A 31 20.03 13.24 22.55
CA PHE A 31 21.06 12.95 21.56
C PHE A 31 20.63 13.38 20.14
N LEU A 32 19.39 13.10 19.76
CA LEU A 32 18.84 13.51 18.47
C LEU A 32 18.65 15.04 18.36
N GLU A 33 18.26 15.71 19.45
CA GLU A 33 18.14 17.18 19.47
C GLU A 33 19.50 17.87 19.34
N GLU A 34 20.54 17.32 19.96
CA GLU A 34 21.89 17.88 19.94
C GLU A 34 22.64 17.56 18.64
N HIS A 35 22.47 16.36 18.09
CA HIS A 35 23.29 15.85 16.99
C HIS A 35 22.52 15.56 15.69
N GLY A 36 21.18 15.71 15.67
CA GLY A 36 20.34 15.38 14.51
C GLY A 36 20.23 16.45 13.42
N ALA A 37 21.08 17.48 13.42
CA ALA A 37 20.95 18.65 12.55
C ALA A 37 21.10 18.35 11.03
N ASP A 38 21.69 17.20 10.66
CA ASP A 38 21.89 16.80 9.25
C ASP A 38 20.63 16.17 8.60
N GLY A 39 19.47 16.32 9.23
CA GLY A 39 18.16 16.05 8.66
C GLY A 39 17.77 14.56 8.58
N ARG A 40 18.75 13.65 8.57
CA ARG A 40 18.55 12.18 8.54
C ARG A 40 19.70 11.44 9.23
N PRO A 41 19.97 11.67 10.52
CA PRO A 41 21.10 11.03 11.20
C PRO A 41 20.90 9.52 11.23
N THR A 42 21.94 8.74 10.97
CA THR A 42 21.98 7.34 11.42
C THR A 42 22.35 7.35 12.89
N VAL A 43 21.56 6.67 13.73
CA VAL A 43 21.90 6.49 15.15
C VAL A 43 22.08 5.02 15.45
N THR A 44 23.21 4.66 16.04
CA THR A 44 23.48 3.30 16.50
C THR A 44 23.28 3.23 18.02
N VAL A 45 22.64 2.15 18.49
CA VAL A 45 22.46 1.83 19.91
C VAL A 45 23.06 0.46 20.16
N GLU A 46 24.21 0.41 20.84
CA GLU A 46 24.99 -0.81 21.02
C GLU A 46 25.02 -1.27 22.48
N ASP A 47 24.91 -2.58 22.67
CA ASP A 47 25.42 -3.26 23.85
C ASP A 47 26.73 -3.95 23.47
N ARG A 48 27.85 -3.28 23.74
CA ARG A 48 29.19 -3.77 23.39
C ARG A 48 29.59 -5.05 24.12
N GLU A 49 29.02 -5.34 25.29
CA GLU A 49 29.35 -6.55 26.07
C GLU A 49 28.78 -7.80 25.39
N SER A 50 27.56 -7.70 24.85
CA SER A 50 26.90 -8.78 24.12
C SER A 50 27.20 -8.83 22.63
N GLY A 51 27.78 -7.77 22.07
CA GLY A 51 27.96 -7.60 20.63
C GLY A 51 26.65 -7.39 19.86
N GLU A 52 25.55 -7.09 20.55
CA GLU A 52 24.25 -6.77 19.96
C GLU A 52 24.11 -5.26 19.72
N GLY A 53 23.45 -4.86 18.64
CA GLY A 53 23.16 -3.45 18.39
C GLY A 53 21.95 -3.22 17.50
N LEU A 54 21.41 -2.01 17.57
CA LEU A 54 20.42 -1.46 16.66
C LEU A 54 21.04 -0.29 15.88
N ARG A 55 20.65 -0.14 14.62
CA ARG A 55 20.92 1.07 13.83
C ARG A 55 19.59 1.62 13.31
N LEU A 56 19.31 2.87 13.65
CA LEU A 56 18.13 3.62 13.28
C LEU A 56 18.44 4.37 11.99
N LEU A 57 17.85 3.91 10.89
CA LEU A 57 18.06 4.41 9.53
C LEU A 57 16.96 5.43 9.22
N TYR A 58 17.03 6.60 9.85
CA TYR A 58 15.96 7.62 9.76
C TYR A 58 15.73 8.10 8.33
N GLY A 59 16.79 8.16 7.51
CA GLY A 59 16.69 8.58 6.12
C GLY A 59 16.06 7.56 5.20
N GLU A 60 16.22 6.28 5.54
CA GLU A 60 15.78 5.12 4.79
C GLU A 60 14.47 4.55 5.33
N GLY A 61 13.93 5.06 6.44
CA GLY A 61 12.71 4.53 7.05
C GLY A 61 12.89 3.09 7.56
N GLY A 62 14.06 2.78 8.12
CA GLY A 62 14.42 1.42 8.53
C GLY A 62 15.04 1.33 9.92
N ILE A 63 14.99 0.14 10.50
CA ILE A 63 15.76 -0.24 11.68
C ILE A 63 16.54 -1.49 11.30
N SER A 64 17.85 -1.50 11.48
CA SER A 64 18.59 -2.75 11.43
C SER A 64 19.00 -3.19 12.82
N ARG A 65 19.01 -4.49 13.04
CA ARG A 65 19.61 -5.11 14.21
C ARG A 65 20.81 -5.90 13.74
N PHE A 66 21.92 -5.83 14.48
CA PHE A 66 23.13 -6.55 14.14
C PHE A 66 23.75 -7.24 15.34
N THR A 67 24.39 -8.38 15.09
CA THR A 67 25.23 -9.07 16.08
C THR A 67 26.61 -9.26 15.49
N THR A 68 27.64 -8.94 16.28
CA THR A 68 29.04 -9.16 15.92
C THR A 68 29.62 -10.29 16.77
N VAL A 69 29.97 -11.42 16.13
CA VAL A 69 30.60 -12.58 16.78
C VAL A 69 31.88 -12.90 16.03
N ASP A 70 33.01 -12.96 16.73
CA ASP A 70 34.33 -13.28 16.16
C ASP A 70 34.73 -12.42 14.94
N GLY A 71 34.25 -11.17 14.89
CA GLY A 71 34.49 -10.23 13.79
C GLY A 71 33.55 -10.39 12.60
N GLU A 72 32.64 -11.36 12.61
CA GLU A 72 31.56 -11.48 11.63
C GLU A 72 30.30 -10.78 12.12
N THR A 73 29.77 -9.87 11.30
CA THR A 73 28.53 -9.14 11.58
C THR A 73 27.37 -9.70 10.78
N ARG A 74 26.34 -10.18 11.47
CA ARG A 74 25.04 -10.50 10.88
C ARG A 74 24.09 -9.34 11.10
N THR A 75 23.44 -8.88 10.04
CA THR A 75 22.47 -7.78 10.08
C THR A 75 21.12 -8.23 9.56
N GLU A 76 20.05 -7.82 10.23
CA GLU A 76 18.67 -8.00 9.79
C GLU A 76 17.94 -6.66 9.86
N PHE A 77 16.94 -6.47 9.01
CA PHE A 77 16.33 -5.17 8.76
C PHE A 77 14.83 -5.17 9.00
N ARG A 78 14.27 -4.05 9.42
CA ARG A 78 12.83 -3.87 9.62
C ARG A 78 12.42 -2.55 8.98
N VAL A 79 11.30 -2.57 8.26
CA VAL A 79 10.66 -1.35 7.76
C VAL A 79 9.97 -0.64 8.90
N VAL A 80 10.19 0.67 9.01
CA VAL A 80 9.46 1.53 9.95
C VAL A 80 8.11 1.87 9.36
N THR A 81 7.07 1.54 10.11
CA THR A 81 5.67 1.72 9.72
C THR A 81 5.03 2.93 10.37
N ASN A 82 5.57 3.39 11.50
CA ASN A 82 5.14 4.61 12.19
C ASN A 82 6.33 5.23 12.95
N ARG A 83 6.24 6.52 13.28
CA ARG A 83 7.32 7.25 13.99
C ARG A 83 7.68 6.64 15.35
N GLY A 84 6.73 5.99 16.03
CA GLY A 84 6.93 5.34 17.32
C GLY A 84 7.76 4.07 17.27
N ASP A 85 7.97 3.48 16.08
CA ASP A 85 8.71 2.22 15.94
C ASP A 85 10.16 2.36 16.40
N TYR A 86 10.83 3.47 16.10
CA TYR A 86 12.21 3.73 16.54
C TYR A 86 12.33 3.70 18.06
N THR A 87 11.50 4.49 18.75
CA THR A 87 11.50 4.54 20.21
C THR A 87 11.14 3.19 20.81
N THR A 88 10.16 2.49 20.23
CA THR A 88 9.73 1.18 20.73
C THR A 88 10.83 0.13 20.60
N ALA A 89 11.54 0.10 19.46
CA ALA A 89 12.67 -0.78 19.24
C ALA A 89 13.78 -0.53 20.27
N VAL A 90 14.19 0.73 20.44
CA VAL A 90 15.25 1.10 21.39
C VAL A 90 14.86 0.75 22.83
N MET A 91 13.61 1.02 23.23
CA MET A 91 13.13 0.71 24.58
C MET A 91 13.05 -0.79 24.85
N ASN A 92 12.62 -1.59 23.88
CA ASN A 92 12.59 -3.05 24.01
C ASN A 92 14.02 -3.63 24.04
N PHE A 93 14.90 -3.14 23.17
CA PHE A 93 16.31 -3.50 23.16
C PHE A 93 17.01 -3.19 24.50
N ALA A 94 16.79 -2.01 25.05
CA ALA A 94 17.37 -1.62 26.34
C ALA A 94 16.85 -2.45 27.53
N ARG A 95 15.64 -3.00 27.42
CA ARG A 95 15.03 -3.86 28.44
C ARG A 95 15.57 -5.30 28.39
N GLY A 96 15.81 -5.86 27.21
CA GLY A 96 16.11 -7.29 27.09
C GLY A 96 16.83 -7.73 25.83
N GLY A 97 17.54 -6.83 25.14
CA GLY A 97 18.27 -7.13 23.91
C GLY A 97 17.39 -7.67 22.78
N PHE A 98 17.95 -8.56 21.98
CA PHE A 98 17.24 -9.16 20.86
C PHE A 98 16.10 -10.09 21.29
N ALA A 99 16.20 -10.70 22.48
CA ALA A 99 15.11 -11.51 23.03
C ALA A 99 13.83 -10.68 23.19
N ALA A 100 13.94 -9.42 23.63
CA ALA A 100 12.81 -8.50 23.74
C ALA A 100 12.32 -7.93 22.39
N LEU A 101 13.09 -8.09 21.31
CA LEU A 101 12.71 -7.68 19.95
C LEU A 101 12.09 -8.81 19.13
N ARG A 102 11.96 -10.03 19.68
CA ARG A 102 11.45 -11.19 18.96
C ARG A 102 10.06 -10.95 18.34
N PHE A 103 9.19 -10.26 19.07
CA PHE A 103 7.84 -9.92 18.61
C PHE A 103 7.78 -8.57 17.88
N PHE A 104 8.88 -7.84 17.84
CA PHE A 104 9.02 -6.61 17.09
C PHE A 104 9.44 -6.89 15.64
N GLY A 105 8.80 -7.86 14.98
CA GLY A 105 9.03 -8.32 13.60
C GLY A 105 7.90 -7.93 12.63
N PRO A 106 8.03 -8.17 11.31
CA PRO A 106 9.05 -9.00 10.66
C PRO A 106 10.44 -8.35 10.55
N TRP A 107 11.48 -9.20 10.51
CA TRP A 107 12.88 -8.84 10.26
C TRP A 107 13.36 -9.52 8.98
N TRP A 108 13.92 -8.76 8.05
CA TRP A 108 14.40 -9.17 6.74
C TRP A 108 15.90 -9.51 6.80
N PRO A 109 16.32 -10.60 6.14
CA PRO A 109 17.68 -11.12 6.28
C PRO A 109 18.74 -10.30 5.54
N ASP A 110 18.34 -9.45 4.59
CA ASP A 110 19.24 -8.68 3.75
C ASP A 110 18.59 -7.37 3.27
N VAL A 111 19.44 -6.48 2.75
CA VAL A 111 19.05 -5.16 2.23
C VAL A 111 18.06 -5.29 1.08
N ALA A 112 18.20 -6.31 0.22
CA ALA A 112 17.33 -6.45 -0.94
C ALA A 112 15.89 -6.81 -0.54
N ALA A 113 15.71 -7.71 0.43
CA ALA A 113 14.42 -8.05 1.02
C ALA A 113 13.82 -6.85 1.78
N PHE A 114 14.64 -6.09 2.50
CA PHE A 114 14.23 -4.85 3.16
C PHE A 114 13.71 -3.81 2.17
N GLU A 115 14.45 -3.52 1.09
CA GLU A 115 14.05 -2.53 0.09
C GLU A 115 12.73 -2.92 -0.58
N ARG A 116 12.54 -4.20 -0.92
CA ARG A 116 11.25 -4.69 -1.44
C ARG A 116 10.10 -4.48 -0.47
N ALA A 117 10.30 -4.82 0.80
CA ALA A 117 9.29 -4.60 1.83
C ALA A 117 9.00 -3.10 2.04
N ARG A 118 10.03 -2.26 1.97
CA ARG A 118 9.92 -0.81 2.08
C ARG A 118 9.14 -0.22 0.91
N MET A 119 9.44 -0.60 -0.33
CA MET A 119 8.69 -0.17 -1.51
C MET A 119 7.20 -0.56 -1.41
N ARG A 120 6.90 -1.78 -0.95
CA ARG A 120 5.51 -2.20 -0.69
C ARG A 120 4.84 -1.36 0.39
N HIS A 121 5.58 -1.00 1.44
CA HIS A 121 5.09 -0.13 2.51
C HIS A 121 4.84 1.30 2.03
N GLU A 122 5.77 1.90 1.28
CA GLU A 122 5.59 3.22 0.67
C GLU A 122 4.39 3.23 -0.27
N PHE A 123 4.21 2.16 -1.04
CA PHE A 123 3.07 2.00 -1.93
C PHE A 123 1.71 2.03 -1.18
N LEU A 124 1.66 1.64 0.10
CA LEU A 124 0.47 1.77 0.96
C LEU A 124 -0.07 3.19 1.02
N TRP A 125 0.83 4.16 0.93
CA TRP A 125 0.50 5.55 1.11
C TRP A 125 0.06 6.22 -0.19
N THR A 126 0.06 5.49 -1.31
CA THR A 126 -0.31 6.05 -2.61
C THR A 126 -1.83 6.07 -2.83
N GLY A 127 -2.30 6.95 -3.72
CA GLY A 127 -3.74 7.13 -3.97
C GLY A 127 -4.44 5.85 -4.44
N MET A 128 -3.77 5.05 -5.27
CA MET A 128 -4.28 3.75 -5.75
C MET A 128 -4.64 2.76 -4.64
N ARG A 129 -3.91 2.80 -3.51
CA ARG A 129 -4.19 1.95 -2.35
C ARG A 129 -5.18 2.57 -1.37
N ARG A 130 -5.30 3.90 -1.34
CA ARG A 130 -6.24 4.64 -0.48
C ARG A 130 -7.68 4.65 -0.99
N LYS A 131 -7.89 4.50 -2.31
CA LYS A 131 -9.24 4.58 -2.89
C LYS A 131 -9.87 3.21 -3.02
N HIS A 132 -11.11 3.09 -2.55
CA HIS A 132 -11.89 1.87 -2.66
C HIS A 132 -12.04 1.43 -4.14
N PRO A 133 -11.93 0.12 -4.48
CA PRO A 133 -12.02 -0.34 -5.87
C PRO A 133 -13.29 0.08 -6.63
N ARG A 134 -14.42 0.19 -5.95
CA ARG A 134 -15.67 0.72 -6.56
C ARG A 134 -15.53 2.19 -6.95
N GLU A 135 -14.89 3.01 -6.11
CA GLU A 135 -14.62 4.42 -6.41
C GLU A 135 -13.66 4.54 -7.58
N LEU A 136 -12.61 3.73 -7.60
CA LEU A 136 -11.69 3.65 -8.74
C LEU A 136 -12.44 3.32 -10.03
N ARG A 137 -13.30 2.30 -10.03
CA ARG A 137 -14.13 1.94 -11.19
C ARG A 137 -15.05 3.08 -11.63
N ARG A 138 -15.68 3.80 -10.69
CA ARG A 138 -16.51 4.98 -11.02
C ARG A 138 -15.69 6.06 -11.72
N ARG A 139 -14.53 6.39 -11.17
CA ARG A 139 -13.63 7.39 -11.77
C ARG A 139 -13.11 6.95 -13.12
N PHE A 140 -12.74 5.67 -13.28
CA PHE A 140 -12.36 5.10 -14.56
C PHE A 140 -13.49 5.16 -15.60
N ASP A 141 -14.74 4.88 -15.19
CA ASP A 141 -15.91 5.03 -16.07
C ASP A 141 -16.05 6.48 -16.55
N ALA A 142 -16.08 7.43 -15.61
CA ALA A 142 -16.16 8.85 -15.91
C ALA A 142 -15.06 9.29 -16.87
N LEU A 143 -13.79 9.00 -16.56
CA LEU A 143 -12.65 9.40 -17.41
C LEU A 143 -12.68 8.73 -18.78
N THR A 144 -13.16 7.49 -18.89
CA THR A 144 -13.35 6.82 -20.19
C THR A 144 -14.36 7.57 -21.05
N ARG A 145 -15.45 8.04 -20.44
CA ARG A 145 -16.50 8.83 -21.13
C ARG A 145 -16.04 10.23 -21.48
N ILE A 146 -15.28 10.88 -20.61
CA ILE A 146 -14.66 12.19 -20.87
C ILE A 146 -13.70 12.07 -22.07
N ALA A 147 -12.94 10.96 -22.15
CA ALA A 147 -12.11 10.64 -23.31
C ALA A 147 -12.90 10.27 -24.58
N GLY A 148 -14.22 10.42 -24.59
CA GLY A 148 -15.09 10.16 -25.74
C GLY A 148 -15.31 8.68 -26.06
N SER A 149 -14.93 7.79 -25.15
CA SER A 149 -15.08 6.34 -25.29
C SER A 149 -16.14 5.78 -24.34
N ALA A 150 -16.63 4.57 -24.60
CA ALA A 150 -17.51 3.85 -23.67
C ALA A 150 -16.74 2.68 -23.04
N PRO A 151 -16.98 2.35 -21.76
CA PRO A 151 -16.46 1.11 -21.18
C PRO A 151 -16.93 -0.10 -21.99
N ARG A 152 -16.03 -1.06 -22.20
CA ARG A 152 -16.32 -2.29 -22.96
C ARG A 152 -16.26 -3.47 -22.01
N THR A 153 -17.28 -4.32 -21.99
CA THR A 153 -17.26 -5.54 -21.17
C THR A 153 -17.07 -6.76 -22.06
N ASP A 154 -16.03 -7.53 -21.80
CA ASP A 154 -15.75 -8.80 -22.47
C ASP A 154 -15.16 -9.81 -21.48
N GLY A 155 -15.51 -11.10 -21.63
CA GLY A 155 -14.98 -12.17 -20.77
C GLY A 155 -15.22 -11.98 -19.26
N GLY A 156 -16.23 -11.18 -18.87
CA GLY A 156 -16.51 -10.86 -17.45
C GLY A 156 -15.72 -9.69 -16.87
N PHE A 157 -14.87 -9.03 -17.67
CA PHE A 157 -14.12 -7.84 -17.28
C PHE A 157 -14.63 -6.61 -18.04
N THR A 158 -14.84 -5.51 -17.33
CA THR A 158 -15.09 -4.19 -17.93
C THR A 158 -13.77 -3.46 -18.09
N ARG A 159 -13.46 -3.11 -19.33
CA ARG A 159 -12.31 -2.30 -19.76
C ARG A 159 -12.66 -0.81 -19.72
N TYR A 160 -11.75 -0.05 -19.13
CA TYR A 160 -11.74 1.41 -19.06
C TYR A 160 -10.45 1.94 -19.67
N ALA A 161 -10.50 3.12 -20.28
CA ALA A 161 -9.35 3.70 -20.96
C ALA A 161 -9.44 5.23 -21.04
N PHE A 162 -8.35 5.91 -20.70
CA PHE A 162 -8.19 7.34 -20.96
C PHE A 162 -6.70 7.66 -21.19
N GLY A 163 -6.42 8.85 -21.72
CA GLY A 163 -5.07 9.30 -22.00
C GLY A 163 -5.04 10.79 -22.29
N ASP A 164 -3.84 11.31 -22.53
CA ASP A 164 -3.62 12.70 -22.91
C ASP A 164 -3.10 12.83 -24.35
N ALA A 165 -2.91 14.08 -24.80
CA ALA A 165 -2.39 14.39 -26.12
C ALA A 165 -0.89 14.04 -26.29
N ASP A 166 -0.14 13.87 -25.20
CA ASP A 166 1.29 13.52 -25.24
C ASP A 166 1.50 12.02 -25.53
N GLY A 167 0.42 11.24 -25.45
CA GLY A 167 0.41 9.79 -25.69
C GLY A 167 0.67 8.99 -24.43
N ASN A 168 0.44 9.58 -23.26
CA ASN A 168 0.31 8.84 -22.01
C ASN A 168 -1.06 8.18 -21.97
N THR A 169 -1.11 6.96 -21.45
CA THR A 169 -2.33 6.15 -21.45
C THR A 169 -2.51 5.41 -20.15
N VAL A 170 -3.75 5.34 -19.68
CA VAL A 170 -4.16 4.50 -18.56
C VAL A 170 -5.27 3.57 -19.01
N LEU A 171 -5.10 2.29 -18.71
CA LEU A 171 -6.04 1.22 -19.01
C LEU A 171 -6.35 0.48 -17.73
N ALA A 172 -7.61 0.08 -17.57
CA ALA A 172 -8.03 -0.72 -16.43
C ALA A 172 -9.01 -1.80 -16.86
N TRP A 173 -8.94 -2.95 -16.21
CA TRP A 173 -9.88 -4.06 -16.36
C TRP A 173 -10.34 -4.49 -14.98
N PHE A 174 -11.65 -4.44 -14.74
CA PHE A 174 -12.24 -4.90 -13.49
C PHE A 174 -13.39 -5.86 -13.76
N ASP A 175 -13.46 -6.94 -12.98
CA ASP A 175 -14.65 -7.78 -12.93
C ASP A 175 -15.76 -7.13 -12.07
N ALA A 176 -16.91 -7.79 -12.03
CA ALA A 176 -18.05 -7.34 -11.24
C ALA A 176 -17.75 -7.25 -9.72
N ARG A 177 -16.83 -8.07 -9.22
CA ARG A 177 -16.42 -8.16 -7.80
C ARG A 177 -15.35 -7.13 -7.42
N GLY A 178 -14.83 -6.37 -8.39
CA GLY A 178 -13.78 -5.38 -8.16
C GLY A 178 -12.36 -5.94 -8.23
N ARG A 179 -12.20 -7.21 -8.65
CA ARG A 179 -10.89 -7.76 -8.97
C ARG A 179 -10.45 -7.29 -10.35
N GLY A 180 -9.20 -6.86 -10.48
CA GLY A 180 -8.78 -6.18 -11.70
C GLY A 180 -7.29 -5.90 -11.82
N ILE A 181 -6.95 -5.26 -12.93
CA ILE A 181 -5.60 -4.80 -13.24
C ILE A 181 -5.68 -3.40 -13.86
N VAL A 182 -4.75 -2.53 -13.46
CA VAL A 182 -4.55 -1.20 -14.02
C VAL A 182 -3.15 -1.13 -14.61
N VAL A 183 -3.06 -0.67 -15.85
CA VAL A 183 -1.83 -0.53 -16.63
C VAL A 183 -1.71 0.92 -17.09
N GLY A 184 -0.65 1.58 -16.66
CA GLY A 184 -0.30 2.94 -17.06
C GLY A 184 0.96 2.95 -17.91
N PHE A 185 0.99 3.88 -18.87
CA PHE A 185 2.16 4.22 -19.65
C PHE A 185 2.34 5.74 -19.66
N ASP A 186 3.45 6.19 -19.09
CA ASP A 186 3.91 7.57 -19.10
C ASP A 186 5.21 7.68 -19.90
N ARG A 187 5.24 8.51 -20.94
CA ARG A 187 6.41 8.66 -21.82
C ARG A 187 7.61 9.30 -21.14
N ARG A 188 7.40 10.04 -20.07
CA ARG A 188 8.45 10.73 -19.32
C ARG A 188 8.94 9.88 -18.15
N ASN A 189 8.24 8.80 -17.84
CA ASN A 189 8.67 7.90 -16.79
C ASN A 189 9.88 7.09 -17.29
N PRO A 190 11.01 7.14 -16.56
CA PRO A 190 12.27 6.51 -16.96
C PRO A 190 12.18 4.98 -17.04
N LEU A 191 11.20 4.35 -16.38
CA LEU A 191 10.91 2.92 -16.55
C LEU A 191 10.38 2.57 -17.96
N GLY A 192 9.92 3.56 -18.73
CA GLY A 192 9.38 3.41 -20.08
C GLY A 192 10.39 3.47 -21.23
N GLU A 193 11.67 3.78 -20.99
CA GLU A 193 12.70 3.94 -22.05
C GLU A 193 13.26 2.61 -22.58
N VAL A 194 12.49 1.53 -22.54
CA VAL A 194 12.97 0.19 -22.85
C VAL A 194 12.55 -0.22 -24.27
N GLY A 195 13.53 -0.32 -25.18
CA GLY A 195 13.33 -0.82 -26.55
C GLY A 195 13.30 -2.35 -26.67
N ASP A 196 13.36 -3.09 -25.55
CA ASP A 196 13.38 -4.55 -25.50
C ASP A 196 12.07 -5.12 -24.91
N GLY A 197 11.36 -5.90 -25.72
CA GLY A 197 10.11 -6.56 -25.32
C GLY A 197 10.29 -7.56 -24.17
N ALA A 198 11.46 -8.18 -24.02
CA ALA A 198 11.72 -9.11 -22.91
C ALA A 198 11.76 -8.37 -21.56
N ALA A 199 12.48 -7.27 -21.52
CA ALA A 199 12.62 -6.44 -20.33
C ALA A 199 11.30 -5.73 -19.93
N LEU A 200 10.37 -5.54 -20.87
CA LEU A 200 9.00 -5.09 -20.60
C LEU A 200 8.10 -6.23 -20.12
N ALA A 201 8.29 -7.44 -20.63
CA ALA A 201 7.54 -8.62 -20.17
C ALA A 201 7.83 -8.96 -18.71
N GLU A 202 9.07 -8.76 -18.27
CA GLU A 202 9.46 -8.93 -16.87
C GLU A 202 8.63 -8.07 -15.92
N LEU A 203 8.17 -6.87 -16.31
CA LEU A 203 7.38 -6.00 -15.43
C LEU A 203 6.05 -6.61 -14.99
N TYR A 204 5.52 -7.55 -15.78
CA TYR A 204 4.27 -8.25 -15.51
C TYR A 204 4.47 -9.52 -14.67
N ALA A 205 5.70 -9.87 -14.29
CA ALA A 205 5.96 -11.02 -13.44
C ALA A 205 5.24 -10.89 -12.09
N GLY A 206 4.50 -11.94 -11.69
CA GLY A 206 3.68 -11.95 -10.47
C GLY A 206 2.23 -11.50 -10.66
N VAL A 207 1.85 -10.99 -11.84
CA VAL A 207 0.43 -10.73 -12.15
C VAL A 207 -0.32 -12.07 -12.35
N PRO A 208 -1.51 -12.26 -11.77
CA PRO A 208 -2.34 -13.44 -12.01
C PRO A 208 -2.63 -13.69 -13.50
N ASP A 209 -2.52 -14.96 -13.93
CA ASP A 209 -2.62 -15.37 -15.35
C ASP A 209 -3.91 -14.93 -16.04
N ASP A 210 -5.02 -14.90 -15.30
CA ASP A 210 -6.30 -14.50 -15.85
C ASP A 210 -6.44 -12.99 -16.03
N LEU A 211 -5.80 -12.18 -15.19
CA LEU A 211 -5.65 -10.74 -15.40
C LEU A 211 -4.67 -10.45 -16.56
N LEU A 212 -3.59 -11.23 -16.69
CA LEU A 212 -2.68 -11.11 -17.84
C LEU A 212 -3.36 -11.41 -19.17
N ARG A 213 -4.32 -12.35 -19.17
CA ARG A 213 -5.04 -12.74 -20.39
C ARG A 213 -5.81 -11.57 -20.99
N VAL A 214 -6.50 -10.77 -20.16
CA VAL A 214 -7.28 -9.61 -20.66
C VAL A 214 -6.38 -8.49 -21.17
N VAL A 215 -5.21 -8.29 -20.55
CA VAL A 215 -4.20 -7.32 -21.02
C VAL A 215 -3.62 -7.74 -22.38
N ARG A 216 -3.26 -9.03 -22.54
CA ARG A 216 -2.69 -9.56 -23.79
C ARG A 216 -3.68 -9.56 -24.95
N ALA A 217 -4.98 -9.77 -24.68
CA ALA A 217 -6.02 -9.69 -25.70
C ALA A 217 -6.10 -8.27 -26.31
N ASP A 218 -6.05 -7.23 -25.46
CA ASP A 218 -6.14 -5.83 -25.89
C ASP A 218 -4.89 -5.35 -26.64
N ALA A 219 -3.72 -5.89 -26.31
CA ALA A 219 -2.46 -5.59 -27.00
C ALA A 219 -2.48 -5.91 -28.51
N GLY A 220 -3.38 -6.81 -28.93
CA GLY A 220 -3.60 -7.16 -30.33
C GLY A 220 -4.54 -6.21 -31.11
N GLU A 221 -5.29 -5.32 -30.44
CA GLU A 221 -6.30 -4.47 -31.11
C GLU A 221 -5.72 -3.18 -31.74
N GLY A 222 -4.44 -2.86 -31.51
CA GLY A 222 -3.71 -1.79 -32.21
C GLY A 222 -4.01 -0.35 -31.77
N SER A 223 -4.94 -0.13 -30.84
CA SER A 223 -5.27 1.20 -30.30
C SER A 223 -4.36 1.65 -29.14
N VAL A 224 -3.55 0.75 -28.61
CA VAL A 224 -2.65 0.98 -27.47
C VAL A 224 -1.23 0.61 -27.88
N ARG A 225 -0.25 1.36 -27.37
CA ARG A 225 1.17 1.03 -27.57
C ARG A 225 1.49 -0.37 -27.04
N SER A 226 1.92 -1.24 -27.93
CA SER A 226 2.35 -2.60 -27.61
C SER A 226 3.71 -2.95 -28.23
N VAL A 227 4.37 -3.94 -27.65
CA VAL A 227 5.62 -4.53 -28.14
C VAL A 227 5.44 -6.02 -28.39
N PRO A 228 6.24 -6.64 -29.28
CA PRO A 228 6.26 -8.09 -29.42
C PRO A 228 6.63 -8.76 -28.10
N HIS A 229 5.85 -9.76 -27.68
CA HIS A 229 6.14 -10.56 -26.50
C HIS A 229 7.15 -11.68 -26.86
N PRO A 230 8.13 -12.01 -25.99
CA PRO A 230 9.13 -13.06 -26.27
C PRO A 230 8.53 -14.42 -26.62
N ASP A 231 7.45 -14.81 -25.93
CA ASP A 231 6.73 -16.07 -26.17
C ASP A 231 5.74 -16.02 -27.36
N GLY A 232 5.77 -14.93 -28.15
CA GLY A 232 4.84 -14.66 -29.24
C GLY A 232 3.62 -13.82 -28.85
N GLY A 233 3.06 -13.11 -29.82
CA GLY A 233 1.98 -12.13 -29.61
C GLY A 233 2.49 -10.73 -29.27
N ALA A 234 1.60 -9.90 -28.71
CA ALA A 234 1.91 -8.53 -28.31
C ALA A 234 1.62 -8.33 -26.81
N GLN A 235 2.33 -7.38 -26.21
CA GLN A 235 2.15 -6.97 -24.82
C GLN A 235 2.09 -5.45 -24.73
N LEU A 236 1.23 -4.94 -23.86
CA LEU A 236 1.12 -3.50 -23.64
C LEU A 236 2.39 -2.94 -23.00
N LEU A 237 2.88 -1.85 -23.58
CA LEU A 237 3.91 -1.03 -22.95
C LEU A 237 3.35 -0.49 -21.62
N ALA A 238 4.10 -0.68 -20.56
CA ALA A 238 3.70 -0.29 -19.22
C ALA A 238 4.92 0.16 -18.41
N ASN A 239 4.72 1.17 -17.59
CA ASN A 239 5.64 1.56 -16.52
C ASN A 239 4.92 1.77 -15.18
N ALA A 240 3.62 1.52 -15.15
CA ALA A 240 2.80 1.47 -13.95
C ALA A 240 1.86 0.25 -14.07
N ILE A 241 1.95 -0.72 -13.16
CA ILE A 241 1.10 -1.91 -13.16
C ILE A 241 0.60 -2.16 -11.74
N PHE A 242 -0.72 -2.26 -11.59
CA PHE A 242 -1.37 -2.50 -10.31
C PHE A 242 -2.39 -3.61 -10.43
N THR A 243 -2.42 -4.53 -9.48
CA THR A 243 -3.43 -5.58 -9.41
C THR A 243 -4.32 -5.40 -8.20
N PHE A 244 -5.58 -5.79 -8.36
CA PHE A 244 -6.61 -5.78 -7.32
C PHE A 244 -7.13 -7.21 -7.21
N SER A 245 -6.59 -8.02 -6.30
CA SER A 245 -7.14 -9.34 -5.95
C SER A 245 -7.56 -9.40 -4.47
N GLY A 246 -7.82 -8.23 -3.89
CA GLY A 246 -7.87 -7.93 -2.47
C GLY A 246 -7.37 -6.49 -2.29
N PRO A 247 -6.32 -6.22 -1.49
CA PRO A 247 -5.66 -4.92 -1.54
C PRO A 247 -5.04 -4.67 -2.92
N CYS A 248 -4.82 -3.39 -3.25
CA CYS A 248 -4.04 -3.02 -4.42
C CYS A 248 -2.58 -3.45 -4.21
N GLU A 249 -1.96 -4.08 -5.21
CA GLU A 249 -0.59 -4.58 -5.14
C GLU A 249 0.21 -4.25 -6.41
N LEU A 250 1.53 -4.07 -6.23
CA LEU A 250 2.51 -3.99 -7.31
C LEU A 250 2.98 -5.41 -7.67
N PRO A 251 3.13 -5.76 -8.95
CA PRO A 251 3.70 -7.03 -9.35
C PRO A 251 5.19 -7.11 -9.00
N GLU A 252 5.67 -8.32 -8.70
CA GLU A 252 7.08 -8.58 -8.34
C GLU A 252 8.05 -8.06 -9.40
N GLY A 253 7.71 -8.23 -10.67
CA GLY A 253 8.53 -7.78 -11.79
C GLY A 253 8.78 -6.27 -11.80
N LEU A 254 7.76 -5.49 -11.46
CA LEU A 254 7.88 -4.03 -11.34
C LEU A 254 8.72 -3.65 -10.12
N ILE A 255 8.52 -4.32 -8.98
CA ILE A 255 9.32 -4.10 -7.77
C ILE A 255 10.80 -4.39 -8.03
N ASP A 256 11.12 -5.54 -8.63
CA ASP A 256 12.50 -5.93 -8.94
C ASP A 256 13.16 -4.94 -9.92
N ARG A 257 12.40 -4.42 -10.88
CA ARG A 257 12.90 -3.37 -11.79
C ARG A 257 13.16 -2.07 -11.03
N MET A 258 12.21 -1.59 -10.24
CA MET A 258 12.37 -0.36 -9.46
C MET A 258 13.60 -0.44 -8.56
N GLN A 259 13.80 -1.59 -7.91
CA GLN A 259 14.98 -1.83 -7.08
C GLN A 259 16.28 -1.79 -7.87
N ARG A 260 16.32 -2.41 -9.06
CA ARG A 260 17.52 -2.45 -9.91
C ARG A 260 17.93 -1.08 -10.42
N GLU A 261 16.95 -0.23 -10.75
CA GLU A 261 17.19 1.11 -11.30
C GLU A 261 17.24 2.19 -10.20
N GLY A 262 16.94 1.85 -8.94
CA GLY A 262 16.97 2.79 -7.81
C GLY A 262 15.78 3.77 -7.76
N PHE A 263 14.60 3.37 -8.26
CA PHE A 263 13.38 4.19 -8.17
C PHE A 263 12.62 3.93 -6.86
N TYR A 264 12.09 5.01 -6.28
CA TYR A 264 11.26 4.98 -5.06
C TYR A 264 9.77 5.03 -5.42
N ALA A 265 8.89 4.49 -4.57
CA ALA A 265 7.46 4.45 -4.87
C ALA A 265 6.83 5.87 -4.92
N GLY A 266 7.41 6.83 -4.19
CA GLY A 266 7.03 8.24 -4.23
C GLY A 266 7.53 9.00 -5.47
N ASP A 267 8.51 8.45 -6.20
CA ASP A 267 8.98 9.00 -7.46
C ASP A 267 8.24 8.29 -8.60
N SER A 268 7.05 8.76 -8.95
CA SER A 268 6.43 8.56 -10.27
C SER A 268 5.99 7.15 -10.68
N VAL A 269 5.84 6.18 -9.78
CA VAL A 269 5.40 4.80 -10.15
C VAL A 269 3.99 4.79 -10.75
N GLN A 270 3.14 5.76 -10.40
CA GLN A 270 1.77 5.84 -10.90
C GLN A 270 1.69 6.57 -12.25
N GLY A 271 2.73 7.33 -12.62
CA GLY A 271 2.67 8.22 -13.77
C GLY A 271 1.71 9.39 -13.54
N GLN A 272 1.91 10.46 -14.31
CA GLN A 272 1.20 11.72 -14.11
C GLN A 272 -0.33 11.54 -14.12
N LEU A 273 -0.85 10.77 -15.06
CA LEU A 273 -2.30 10.60 -15.25
C LEU A 273 -3.02 9.91 -14.07
N LEU A 274 -2.38 8.93 -13.41
CA LEU A 274 -3.01 8.28 -12.26
C LEU A 274 -3.04 9.24 -11.08
N GLU A 275 -1.96 9.97 -10.81
CA GLU A 275 -1.87 10.86 -9.65
C GLU A 275 -2.72 12.12 -9.82
N THR A 276 -2.61 12.80 -10.96
CA THR A 276 -3.22 14.13 -11.11
C THR A 276 -4.67 14.07 -11.56
N VAL A 277 -5.05 13.08 -12.38
CA VAL A 277 -6.38 13.01 -12.99
C VAL A 277 -7.28 11.99 -12.30
N LEU A 278 -6.77 10.80 -11.99
CA LEU A 278 -7.57 9.75 -11.34
C LEU A 278 -7.64 9.93 -9.82
N MET A 279 -6.57 10.43 -9.18
CA MET A 279 -6.47 10.50 -7.72
C MET A 279 -6.81 11.83 -7.00
N PRO A 280 -7.34 12.91 -7.61
CA PRO A 280 -7.58 14.14 -6.86
C PRO A 280 -8.55 13.90 -5.69
N GLU A 281 -8.40 14.67 -4.62
CA GLU A 281 -9.22 14.56 -3.41
C GLU A 281 -10.69 14.77 -3.79
N GLU A 282 -10.99 15.93 -4.38
CA GLU A 282 -12.25 16.23 -5.01
C GLU A 282 -12.27 15.70 -6.46
N PHE A 283 -13.33 14.98 -6.83
CA PHE A 283 -13.53 14.46 -8.19
C PHE A 283 -14.73 15.16 -8.85
N THR A 284 -14.56 16.46 -9.05
CA THR A 284 -15.57 17.39 -9.59
C THR A 284 -15.17 17.87 -10.98
N ALA A 285 -16.10 18.53 -11.70
CA ALA A 285 -15.81 19.06 -13.03
C ALA A 285 -14.76 20.18 -12.96
N GLU A 286 -14.82 20.99 -11.91
CA GLU A 286 -13.91 22.08 -11.62
C GLU A 286 -12.49 21.57 -11.35
N ALA A 287 -12.34 20.64 -10.39
CA ALA A 287 -11.04 20.04 -10.06
C ALA A 287 -10.41 19.34 -11.27
N LEU A 288 -11.19 18.61 -12.07
CA LEU A 288 -10.69 17.97 -13.29
C LEU A 288 -10.27 18.99 -14.36
N SER A 289 -10.99 20.10 -14.50
CA SER A 289 -10.64 21.16 -15.47
C SER A 289 -9.31 21.84 -15.13
N GLU A 290 -8.94 21.93 -13.85
CA GLU A 290 -7.66 22.51 -13.42
C GLU A 290 -6.46 21.63 -13.78
N VAL A 291 -6.62 20.30 -13.71
CA VAL A 291 -5.52 19.33 -13.89
C VAL A 291 -5.46 18.72 -15.29
N ALA A 292 -6.59 18.69 -16.02
CA ALA A 292 -6.71 18.06 -17.33
C ALA A 292 -7.04 19.08 -18.42
N GLY A 293 -6.10 20.02 -18.68
CA GLY A 293 -6.28 21.12 -19.64
C GLY A 293 -6.41 20.70 -21.12
N TRP A 294 -6.40 19.41 -21.43
CA TRP A 294 -6.66 18.86 -22.77
C TRP A 294 -8.11 18.45 -23.00
N TRP A 295 -8.96 18.48 -21.97
CA TRP A 295 -10.42 18.32 -22.11
C TRP A 295 -11.12 19.65 -21.86
N SER A 296 -12.21 19.88 -22.60
CA SER A 296 -13.10 21.01 -22.33
C SER A 296 -13.98 20.73 -21.10
N SER A 297 -14.38 21.78 -20.39
CA SER A 297 -15.31 21.66 -19.26
C SER A 297 -16.64 21.01 -19.65
N GLU A 298 -17.08 21.15 -20.91
CA GLU A 298 -18.28 20.48 -21.42
C GLU A 298 -18.10 18.97 -21.54
N GLU A 299 -16.95 18.51 -22.04
CA GLU A 299 -16.61 17.08 -22.12
C GLU A 299 -16.52 16.46 -20.72
N ILE A 300 -15.90 17.19 -19.78
CA ILE A 300 -15.78 16.77 -18.37
C ILE A 300 -17.18 16.62 -17.74
N ALA A 301 -18.02 17.66 -17.83
CA ALA A 301 -19.35 17.63 -17.25
C ALA A 301 -20.22 16.49 -17.84
N ARG A 302 -20.19 16.33 -19.16
CA ARG A 302 -20.94 15.28 -19.86
C ARG A 302 -20.49 13.87 -19.45
N GLY A 303 -19.18 13.67 -19.30
CA GLY A 303 -18.64 12.37 -18.90
C GLY A 303 -18.96 12.02 -17.45
N LEU A 304 -18.89 12.99 -16.53
CA LEU A 304 -19.30 12.81 -15.14
C LEU A 304 -20.79 12.50 -15.01
N GLU A 305 -21.64 13.24 -15.72
CA GLU A 305 -23.10 13.00 -15.73
C GLU A 305 -23.43 11.60 -16.26
N ALA A 306 -22.77 11.18 -17.35
CA ALA A 306 -23.01 9.88 -17.97
C ALA A 306 -22.51 8.69 -17.15
N ALA A 307 -21.53 8.87 -16.26
CA ALA A 307 -21.10 7.84 -15.31
C ALA A 307 -22.11 7.68 -14.15
N GLY A 308 -22.93 8.70 -13.87
CA GLY A 308 -23.90 8.72 -12.79
C GLY A 308 -23.26 8.83 -11.39
N PRO A 309 -24.08 9.02 -10.35
CA PRO A 309 -23.61 8.97 -8.97
C PRO A 309 -23.13 7.55 -8.63
N ALA A 310 -22.29 7.42 -7.59
CA ALA A 310 -21.92 6.11 -7.07
C ALA A 310 -23.19 5.29 -6.77
N PRO A 311 -23.28 4.03 -7.24
CA PRO A 311 -24.45 3.21 -6.98
C PRO A 311 -24.58 2.99 -5.47
N ILE A 312 -25.67 3.51 -4.89
CA ILE A 312 -26.10 3.19 -3.53
C ILE A 312 -26.61 1.74 -3.60
N PRO A 313 -26.02 0.79 -2.84
CA PRO A 313 -26.51 -0.58 -2.82
C PRO A 313 -27.97 -0.62 -2.37
N ALA A 314 -28.74 -1.61 -2.86
CA ALA A 314 -30.07 -1.88 -2.31
C ALA A 314 -29.95 -2.15 -0.80
N PRO A 315 -30.89 -1.68 0.04
CA PRO A 315 -30.74 -1.79 1.47
C PRO A 315 -30.76 -3.27 1.86
N ALA A 316 -29.65 -3.74 2.43
CA ALA A 316 -29.67 -4.92 3.27
C ALA A 316 -30.58 -4.65 4.49
N ASP A 317 -30.97 -5.68 5.24
CA ASP A 317 -31.85 -5.52 6.40
C ASP A 317 -31.30 -4.43 7.34
N PRO A 318 -31.99 -3.29 7.53
CA PRO A 318 -31.51 -2.20 8.36
C PRO A 318 -31.19 -2.64 9.79
N ALA A 319 -31.92 -3.63 10.32
CA ALA A 319 -31.66 -4.16 11.65
C ALA A 319 -30.35 -4.97 11.72
N ALA A 320 -30.01 -5.68 10.65
CA ALA A 320 -28.74 -6.40 10.53
C ALA A 320 -27.57 -5.43 10.34
N ILE A 321 -27.75 -4.37 9.53
CA ILE A 321 -26.77 -3.29 9.37
C ILE A 321 -26.51 -2.63 10.73
N GLU A 322 -27.56 -2.18 11.43
CA GLU A 322 -27.45 -1.55 12.74
C GLU A 322 -26.76 -2.46 13.76
N ALA A 323 -27.10 -3.75 13.78
CA ALA A 323 -26.46 -4.72 14.67
C ALA A 323 -24.99 -4.96 14.34
N PHE A 324 -24.62 -4.95 13.05
CA PHE A 324 -23.22 -5.04 12.63
C PHE A 324 -22.44 -3.79 13.03
N CYS A 325 -22.99 -2.61 12.80
CA CYS A 325 -22.42 -1.32 13.19
C CYS A 325 -22.21 -1.21 14.71
N ARG A 326 -23.11 -1.76 15.55
CA ARG A 326 -22.90 -1.85 17.00
C ARG A 326 -21.66 -2.66 17.36
N ILE A 327 -21.51 -3.85 16.78
CA ILE A 327 -20.34 -4.70 17.05
C ILE A 327 -19.06 -4.02 16.57
N TRP A 328 -19.11 -3.38 15.40
CA TRP A 328 -18.00 -2.59 14.89
C TRP A 328 -17.67 -1.41 15.82
N ALA A 329 -18.64 -0.66 16.32
CA ALA A 329 -18.38 0.44 17.24
C ALA A 329 -17.81 -0.03 18.59
N ASP A 330 -18.23 -1.21 19.06
CA ASP A 330 -17.78 -1.76 20.35
C ASP A 330 -16.38 -2.37 20.30
N SER A 331 -15.95 -2.88 19.14
CA SER A 331 -14.76 -3.77 19.05
C SER A 331 -13.92 -3.62 17.80
N GLY A 332 -14.32 -2.76 16.88
CA GLY A 332 -13.78 -2.71 15.54
C GLY A 332 -13.27 -1.35 15.12
N TYR A 333 -12.54 -1.38 14.01
CA TYR A 333 -12.07 -0.21 13.31
C TYR A 333 -12.02 -0.52 11.82
N ASN A 334 -12.02 0.51 11.00
CA ASN A 334 -11.68 0.34 9.60
C ASN A 334 -10.18 0.22 9.52
N ASP A 335 -9.68 -0.75 8.75
CA ASP A 335 -8.27 -0.77 8.41
C ASP A 335 -7.87 0.61 7.85
N GLN A 336 -6.59 0.94 7.94
CA GLN A 336 -6.09 2.25 7.54
C GLN A 336 -6.34 2.60 6.06
N TRP A 337 -6.90 1.69 5.27
CA TRP A 337 -7.23 1.84 3.86
C TRP A 337 -8.74 1.88 3.58
N GLY A 338 -9.59 1.69 4.58
CA GLY A 338 -11.05 1.61 4.41
C GLY A 338 -11.51 0.42 3.56
N VAL A 339 -10.70 -0.65 3.48
CA VAL A 339 -10.99 -1.85 2.68
C VAL A 339 -11.58 -2.96 3.54
N HIS A 340 -11.25 -2.99 4.82
CA HIS A 340 -11.78 -3.98 5.75
C HIS A 340 -12.33 -3.35 7.03
N TYR A 341 -13.48 -3.85 7.48
CA TYR A 341 -13.87 -3.83 8.87
C TYR A 341 -13.03 -4.86 9.62
N ILE A 342 -12.20 -4.41 10.57
CA ILE A 342 -11.46 -5.27 11.49
C ILE A 342 -12.22 -5.26 12.79
N LEU A 343 -12.71 -6.42 13.23
CA LEU A 343 -13.41 -6.59 14.50
C LEU A 343 -12.53 -7.38 15.48
N PHE A 344 -12.63 -7.05 16.76
CA PHE A 344 -11.91 -7.72 17.87
C PHE A 344 -10.38 -7.59 17.76
N GLU A 345 -9.88 -6.36 17.54
CA GLU A 345 -8.43 -6.08 17.43
C GLU A 345 -7.64 -6.67 18.60
N GLY A 346 -6.52 -7.35 18.30
CA GLY A 346 -5.61 -7.85 19.33
C GLY A 346 -6.19 -8.96 20.23
N SER A 347 -7.39 -9.44 19.95
CA SER A 347 -8.07 -10.49 20.73
C SER A 347 -7.60 -11.89 20.32
N ASP A 348 -7.61 -12.83 21.25
CA ASP A 348 -7.44 -14.24 20.90
C ASP A 348 -8.78 -14.92 20.52
N LEU A 349 -8.74 -16.21 20.19
CA LEU A 349 -9.94 -16.96 19.78
C LEU A 349 -10.91 -17.27 20.94
N GLU A 350 -10.44 -17.18 22.18
CA GLU A 350 -11.22 -17.44 23.39
C GLU A 350 -11.89 -16.16 23.93
N ASP A 351 -11.34 -15.00 23.57
CA ASP A 351 -11.94 -13.70 23.77
C ASP A 351 -13.19 -13.51 22.89
N HIS A 352 -14.26 -12.93 23.46
CA HIS A 352 -15.46 -12.49 22.73
C HIS A 352 -16.18 -13.55 21.85
N VAL A 353 -16.06 -14.86 22.16
CA VAL A 353 -16.62 -15.98 21.36
C VAL A 353 -18.04 -15.73 20.85
N GLU A 354 -18.94 -15.27 21.72
CA GLU A 354 -20.36 -15.06 21.39
C GLU A 354 -20.58 -13.83 20.48
N ALA A 355 -19.86 -12.74 20.74
CA ALA A 355 -19.92 -11.54 19.90
C ALA A 355 -19.34 -11.81 18.51
N ARG A 356 -18.26 -12.61 18.44
CA ARG A 356 -17.63 -13.02 17.18
C ARG A 356 -18.52 -13.96 16.36
N ARG A 357 -19.19 -14.91 17.02
CA ARG A 357 -20.20 -15.76 16.37
C ARG A 357 -21.32 -14.90 15.77
N ARG A 358 -21.83 -13.92 16.53
CA ARG A 358 -22.86 -13.00 16.05
C ARG A 358 -22.38 -12.14 14.87
N ALA A 359 -21.14 -11.65 14.89
CA ALA A 359 -20.56 -10.88 13.80
C ALA A 359 -20.47 -11.70 12.49
N LEU A 360 -20.10 -12.97 12.58
CA LEU A 360 -20.05 -13.87 11.43
C LEU A 360 -21.44 -14.16 10.85
N GLU A 361 -22.45 -14.38 11.70
CA GLU A 361 -23.84 -14.56 11.26
C GLU A 361 -24.37 -13.31 10.55
N LEU A 362 -24.08 -12.12 11.08
CA LEU A 362 -24.45 -10.85 10.46
C LEU A 362 -23.74 -10.65 9.13
N ALA A 363 -22.44 -10.96 9.05
CA ALA A 363 -21.69 -10.89 7.80
C ALA A 363 -22.31 -11.80 6.72
N GLU A 364 -22.73 -13.02 7.09
CA GLU A 364 -23.41 -13.94 6.17
C GLU A 364 -24.80 -13.41 5.75
N GLU A 365 -25.59 -12.92 6.70
CA GLU A 365 -26.93 -12.34 6.47
C GLU A 365 -26.89 -11.13 5.54
N LEU A 366 -25.88 -10.27 5.72
CA LEU A 366 -25.64 -9.07 4.92
C LEU A 366 -24.91 -9.38 3.60
N GLY A 367 -24.45 -10.61 3.38
CA GLY A 367 -23.66 -10.99 2.21
C GLY A 367 -22.27 -10.35 2.16
N LEU A 368 -21.73 -9.95 3.31
CA LEU A 368 -20.38 -9.39 3.43
C LEU A 368 -19.32 -10.46 3.22
N GLU A 369 -18.25 -10.09 2.52
CA GLU A 369 -17.15 -11.00 2.24
C GLU A 369 -16.17 -11.03 3.41
N ARG A 370 -16.10 -12.17 4.09
CA ARG A 370 -15.02 -12.47 5.03
C ARG A 370 -13.74 -12.77 4.25
N VAL A 371 -12.63 -12.17 4.67
CA VAL A 371 -11.29 -12.43 4.11
C VAL A 371 -10.38 -13.06 5.17
N ASP A 372 -9.31 -13.72 4.70
CA ASP A 372 -8.28 -14.24 5.60
C ASP A 372 -7.48 -13.07 6.21
N PRO A 373 -7.21 -13.10 7.53
CA PRO A 373 -6.44 -12.06 8.18
C PRO A 373 -4.99 -12.04 7.66
N PRO A 374 -4.35 -10.87 7.53
CA PRO A 374 -2.98 -10.76 7.08
C PRO A 374 -2.01 -11.35 8.08
N PHE A 375 -0.79 -11.66 7.62
CA PHE A 375 0.28 -12.16 8.48
C PHE A 375 0.58 -11.17 9.62
N GLY A 376 0.46 -11.63 10.87
CA GLY A 376 0.70 -10.84 12.07
C GLY A 376 -0.57 -10.34 12.78
N ALA A 377 -1.74 -10.48 12.16
CA ALA A 377 -3.03 -10.26 12.82
C ALA A 377 -3.24 -11.24 13.98
N ALA A 378 -3.94 -10.80 15.04
CA ALA A 378 -4.28 -11.69 16.15
C ALA A 378 -5.28 -12.76 15.69
N ALA A 379 -5.19 -13.97 16.26
CA ALA A 379 -6.00 -15.11 15.82
C ALA A 379 -7.51 -14.90 16.02
N GLY A 380 -7.91 -14.04 16.96
CA GLY A 380 -9.31 -13.70 17.23
C GLY A 380 -9.90 -12.69 16.26
N GLU A 381 -9.06 -11.92 15.54
CA GLU A 381 -9.52 -10.85 14.64
C GLU A 381 -10.41 -11.40 13.53
N LEU A 382 -11.42 -10.60 13.19
CA LEU A 382 -12.32 -10.88 12.08
C LEU A 382 -12.20 -9.77 11.04
N TRP A 383 -11.82 -10.15 9.83
CA TRP A 383 -11.60 -9.25 8.71
C TRP A 383 -12.72 -9.42 7.69
N ILE A 384 -13.48 -8.35 7.46
CA ILE A 384 -14.64 -8.32 6.57
C ILE A 384 -14.45 -7.18 5.57
N ARG A 385 -14.64 -7.43 4.28
CA ARG A 385 -14.55 -6.40 3.25
C ARG A 385 -15.62 -5.33 3.46
N THR A 386 -15.25 -4.07 3.27
CA THR A 386 -16.17 -2.94 3.45
C THR A 386 -17.35 -2.98 2.49
N ASP A 387 -18.50 -2.50 2.96
CA ASP A 387 -19.73 -2.43 2.20
C ASP A 387 -20.40 -1.05 2.34
N PRO A 388 -20.78 -0.37 1.24
CA PRO A 388 -21.33 0.97 1.28
C PRO A 388 -22.63 1.10 2.07
N SER A 389 -23.40 0.03 2.24
CA SER A 389 -24.59 0.07 3.10
C SER A 389 -24.22 0.18 4.58
N ILE A 390 -23.13 -0.45 4.99
CA ILE A 390 -22.54 -0.35 6.33
C ILE A 390 -21.82 0.98 6.48
N ASP A 391 -21.01 1.41 5.50
CA ASP A 391 -20.31 2.69 5.55
C ASP A 391 -21.30 3.87 5.70
N ALA A 392 -22.39 3.84 4.93
CA ALA A 392 -23.43 4.86 5.04
C ALA A 392 -24.06 4.90 6.43
N GLU A 393 -24.34 3.75 7.04
CA GLU A 393 -24.86 3.71 8.41
C GLU A 393 -23.83 4.20 9.44
N LEU A 394 -22.56 3.81 9.30
CA LEU A 394 -21.48 4.27 10.18
C LEU A 394 -21.29 5.80 10.13
N GLU A 395 -21.47 6.43 8.97
CA GLU A 395 -21.49 7.89 8.82
C GLU A 395 -22.65 8.56 9.58
N HIS A 396 -23.77 7.87 9.82
CA HIS A 396 -24.86 8.41 10.66
C HIS A 396 -24.54 8.36 12.16
N TRP A 397 -23.55 7.55 12.56
CA TRP A 397 -23.18 7.32 13.96
C TRP A 397 -22.04 8.23 14.43
N SER A 398 -21.25 8.75 13.50
CA SER A 398 -20.21 9.78 13.71
C SER A 398 -20.78 11.18 13.76
#